data_AF-A0A3C0EAE7-F1
#
_entry.id   AF-A0A3C0EAE7-F1
#
_cell.length_a   1.000
_cell.length_b   1.000
_cell.length_c   1.000
_cell.angle_alpha   90.00
_cell.angle_beta   90.00
_cell.angle_gamma   90.00
#
_symmetry.space_group_name_H-M   'P 1'
#
loop_
_entity.id
_entity.type
_entity.pdbx_description
1 polymer ?
#
loop_
_entity_poly.entity_id
_entity_poly.type
_entity_poly.pdbx_seq_one_letter_code
_entity_poly.pdbx_strand_id
1 'polypeptide(L)'
;MFGARSAHNRHKPLIKWTAIGAVGVIVLAIIYAVSGPSDEQSTLEFPQLAPAADSASPEVDGVAFADRIIVSTPVVAPTVSAQGLRPTISPTVKPDARFIRLIDPLDEPEYYCVDVPRAGRGVRLESALQAHTCKPIETAADELFTINHPNDGQIYMEAYDLCVEADGMHKGSALLLKACSETRSQLFIFAGNSIRLSIDRQDDLCLAVAPGEGLPTGAPSHLRRALSLESCRSIESTLTGWTPILTYTRYCYEYDGSNNTKYTCGEWPE
;
A
#
# COMPACT_ATOMS: atom_id res chain seq x y z
N MET A 1 84.99 -26.59 -22.01
CA MET A 1 84.01 -25.49 -21.97
C MET A 1 84.23 -24.63 -23.21
N PHE A 2 83.43 -24.84 -24.26
CA PHE A 2 83.35 -24.00 -25.46
C PHE A 2 81.85 -23.75 -25.67
N GLY A 3 81.38 -22.51 -25.72
CA GLY A 3 81.29 -21.68 -26.93
C GLY A 3 80.00 -22.05 -27.69
N ALA A 4 79.20 -21.19 -28.32
CA ALA A 4 79.12 -19.76 -28.50
C ALA A 4 77.68 -19.46 -29.02
N ARG A 5 77.39 -18.17 -29.23
CA ARG A 5 76.18 -17.54 -29.82
C ARG A 5 75.55 -18.28 -31.03
N SER A 6 74.24 -18.11 -31.25
CA SER A 6 73.67 -17.38 -32.42
C SER A 6 72.14 -17.47 -32.49
N ALA A 7 71.53 -16.49 -33.18
CA ALA A 7 70.11 -16.24 -33.36
C ALA A 7 69.50 -16.89 -34.63
N HIS A 8 68.17 -16.70 -34.79
CA HIS A 8 67.27 -17.10 -35.90
C HIS A 8 66.90 -18.60 -35.91
N ASN A 9 65.69 -19.05 -36.27
CA ASN A 9 64.61 -18.51 -37.10
C ASN A 9 63.30 -19.32 -36.89
N ARG A 10 62.21 -18.80 -37.48
CA ARG A 10 60.88 -19.37 -37.75
C ARG A 10 60.74 -20.89 -37.76
N HIS A 11 59.66 -21.38 -37.14
CA HIS A 11 58.77 -22.39 -37.71
C HIS A 11 57.33 -22.23 -37.16
N LYS A 12 56.38 -21.84 -38.02
CA LYS A 12 55.01 -22.38 -38.00
C LYS A 12 55.08 -23.66 -38.86
N PRO A 13 54.32 -24.74 -38.57
CA PRO A 13 52.93 -24.75 -39.03
C PRO A 13 51.92 -25.64 -38.26
N LEU A 14 50.65 -25.42 -38.62
CA LEU A 14 49.55 -26.40 -38.72
C LEU A 14 49.07 -27.10 -37.43
N ILE A 15 48.14 -26.44 -36.74
CA ILE A 15 47.14 -27.13 -35.91
C ILE A 15 45.97 -27.51 -36.82
N LYS A 16 45.71 -28.82 -36.86
CA LYS A 16 44.64 -29.46 -37.65
C LYS A 16 43.27 -29.08 -37.11
N TRP A 17 42.36 -28.84 -38.05
CA TRP A 17 40.93 -28.64 -37.81
C TRP A 17 40.28 -29.96 -37.38
N THR A 18 39.55 -29.93 -36.26
CA THR A 18 38.53 -30.94 -35.94
C THR A 18 37.18 -30.26 -35.97
N ALA A 19 36.37 -30.69 -36.95
CA ALA A 19 34.98 -30.32 -37.11
C ALA A 19 34.15 -30.78 -35.91
N ILE A 20 33.34 -29.88 -35.35
CA ILE A 20 32.22 -30.23 -34.49
C ILE A 20 31.02 -29.36 -34.90
N GLY A 21 29.99 -30.04 -35.39
CA GLY A 21 28.59 -29.73 -35.09
C GLY A 21 28.02 -28.45 -35.67
N ALA A 22 27.50 -28.53 -36.89
CA ALA A 22 26.39 -27.69 -37.31
C ALA A 22 25.18 -28.00 -36.40
N VAL A 23 24.89 -27.13 -35.44
CA VAL A 23 23.59 -27.12 -34.75
C VAL A 23 22.70 -26.16 -35.54
N GLY A 24 21.82 -26.76 -36.35
CA GLY A 24 20.83 -26.05 -37.12
C GLY A 24 19.93 -25.21 -36.21
N VAL A 25 19.75 -23.95 -36.60
CA VAL A 25 18.73 -23.06 -36.05
C VAL A 25 17.38 -23.59 -36.54
N ILE A 26 16.69 -24.36 -35.70
CA ILE A 26 15.27 -24.68 -35.91
C ILE A 26 14.47 -23.46 -35.47
N VAL A 27 14.17 -22.57 -36.42
CA VAL A 27 13.14 -21.54 -36.23
C VAL A 27 11.79 -22.24 -36.41
N LEU A 28 11.20 -22.71 -35.31
CA LEU A 28 9.84 -23.23 -35.33
C LEU A 28 8.88 -22.02 -35.26
N ALA A 29 8.47 -21.53 -36.43
CA ALA A 29 7.37 -20.58 -36.53
C ALA A 29 6.06 -21.32 -36.25
N ILE A 30 5.57 -21.23 -35.01
CA ILE A 30 4.23 -21.70 -34.67
C ILE A 30 3.23 -20.64 -35.12
N ILE A 31 2.64 -20.87 -36.30
CA ILE A 31 1.46 -20.15 -36.78
C ILE A 31 0.26 -20.72 -36.01
N TYR A 32 -0.18 -20.02 -34.97
CA TYR A 32 -1.52 -20.26 -34.42
C TYR A 32 -2.54 -19.63 -35.37
N ALA A 33 -3.12 -20.45 -36.24
CA ALA A 33 -4.37 -20.13 -36.92
C ALA A 33 -5.50 -20.16 -35.88
N VAL A 34 -5.91 -18.99 -35.39
CA VAL A 34 -7.19 -18.85 -34.69
C VAL A 34 -8.27 -18.68 -35.75
N SER A 35 -8.85 -19.80 -36.15
CA SER A 35 -10.16 -19.84 -36.79
C SER A 35 -11.21 -19.50 -35.73
N GLY A 36 -11.78 -18.30 -35.82
CA GLY A 36 -12.98 -17.93 -35.08
C GLY A 36 -14.24 -18.59 -35.66
N PRO A 37 -15.25 -18.81 -34.81
CA PRO A 37 -16.65 -18.63 -35.18
C PRO A 37 -17.24 -17.52 -34.31
N SER A 38 -17.73 -16.46 -34.96
CA SER A 38 -19.16 -16.25 -35.23
C SER A 38 -19.88 -15.62 -34.04
N ASP A 39 -20.34 -14.40 -34.30
CA ASP A 39 -21.14 -13.56 -33.44
C ASP A 39 -22.34 -14.34 -32.85
N GLU A 40 -22.40 -14.44 -31.53
CA GLU A 40 -23.66 -14.68 -30.83
C GLU A 40 -23.92 -13.51 -29.88
N GLN A 41 -24.80 -12.63 -30.35
CA GLN A 41 -25.30 -11.45 -29.67
C GLN A 41 -26.17 -11.90 -28.49
N SER A 42 -25.56 -12.05 -27.33
CA SER A 42 -26.28 -12.32 -26.08
C SER A 42 -27.02 -11.05 -25.65
N THR A 43 -28.32 -11.03 -25.93
CA THR A 43 -29.27 -10.03 -25.45
C THR A 43 -29.51 -10.28 -23.97
N LEU A 44 -28.92 -9.46 -23.10
CA LEU A 44 -29.31 -9.40 -21.70
C LEU A 44 -30.62 -8.63 -21.60
N GLU A 45 -31.73 -9.37 -21.59
CA GLU A 45 -33.02 -8.87 -21.13
C GLU A 45 -32.91 -8.41 -19.67
N PHE A 46 -33.21 -7.14 -19.43
CA PHE A 46 -33.43 -6.59 -18.10
C PHE A 46 -34.76 -7.10 -17.54
N PRO A 47 -34.81 -7.72 -16.36
CA PRO A 47 -36.08 -7.96 -15.68
C PRO A 47 -36.67 -6.63 -15.22
N GLN A 48 -37.85 -6.33 -15.74
CA GLN A 48 -38.67 -5.18 -15.37
C GLN A 48 -39.09 -5.30 -13.89
N LEU A 49 -38.72 -4.33 -13.06
CA LEU A 49 -39.20 -4.23 -11.67
C LEU A 49 -40.73 -4.06 -11.69
N ALA A 50 -41.44 -5.00 -11.05
CA ALA A 50 -42.84 -4.83 -10.69
C ALA A 50 -42.97 -3.78 -9.57
N PRO A 51 -44.02 -2.93 -9.55
CA PRO A 51 -44.25 -2.02 -8.45
C PRO A 51 -44.67 -2.78 -7.19
N ALA A 52 -44.19 -2.28 -6.05
CA ALA A 52 -44.48 -2.79 -4.73
C ALA A 52 -46.00 -2.83 -4.45
N ALA A 53 -46.47 -3.96 -3.95
CA ALA A 53 -47.80 -4.12 -3.41
C ALA A 53 -47.92 -3.37 -2.08
N ASP A 54 -48.87 -2.44 -2.00
CA ASP A 54 -49.44 -1.94 -0.75
C ASP A 54 -49.92 -3.13 0.08
N SER A 55 -49.37 -3.30 1.28
CA SER A 55 -49.90 -4.25 2.26
C SER A 55 -50.08 -3.55 3.60
N ALA A 56 -51.31 -3.63 4.06
CA ALA A 56 -51.91 -2.89 5.16
C ALA A 56 -51.25 -3.15 6.52
N SER A 57 -51.30 -2.11 7.38
CA SER A 57 -51.10 -2.22 8.82
C SER A 57 -52.28 -2.96 9.48
N PRO A 58 -52.07 -3.75 10.55
CA PRO A 58 -53.16 -4.33 11.30
C PRO A 58 -53.74 -3.31 12.29
N GLU A 59 -55.06 -3.20 12.24
CA GLU A 59 -55.96 -2.60 13.22
C GLU A 59 -55.76 -3.30 14.58
N VAL A 60 -55.50 -2.52 15.65
CA VAL A 60 -55.56 -3.03 17.02
C VAL A 60 -56.78 -2.44 17.69
N ASP A 61 -57.70 -3.35 18.00
CA ASP A 61 -58.95 -3.15 18.72
C ASP A 61 -58.79 -2.37 20.02
N GLY A 62 -59.72 -1.44 20.21
CA GLY A 62 -59.88 -0.66 21.42
C GLY A 62 -60.28 -1.53 22.61
N VAL A 63 -59.57 -1.34 23.73
CA VAL A 63 -60.05 -1.74 25.04
C VAL A 63 -60.32 -0.48 25.85
N ALA A 64 -61.59 -0.28 26.15
CA ALA A 64 -62.09 0.76 27.03
C ALA A 64 -61.52 0.60 28.44
N PHE A 65 -60.96 1.67 29.00
CA PHE A 65 -60.74 1.77 30.44
C PHE A 65 -61.27 3.10 30.98
N ALA A 66 -62.13 2.93 31.97
CA ALA A 66 -62.95 3.94 32.63
C ALA A 66 -62.14 5.00 33.37
N ASP A 67 -62.77 6.16 33.51
CA ASP A 67 -62.40 7.30 34.35
C ASP A 67 -61.82 6.86 35.69
N ARG A 68 -60.55 7.20 35.92
CA ARG A 68 -59.95 7.23 37.25
C ARG A 68 -59.39 8.62 37.52
N ILE A 69 -60.03 9.27 38.49
CA ILE A 69 -59.65 10.53 39.10
C ILE A 69 -58.20 10.45 39.58
N ILE A 70 -57.34 11.32 39.03
CA ILE A 70 -55.94 11.48 39.45
C ILE A 70 -55.93 12.30 40.73
N VAL A 71 -55.59 11.66 41.87
CA VAL A 71 -55.20 12.34 43.10
C VAL A 71 -53.70 12.59 43.02
N SER A 72 -53.29 13.86 42.90
CA SER A 72 -51.88 14.25 42.89
C SER A 72 -51.28 14.17 44.29
N THR A 73 -50.41 13.19 44.51
CA THR A 73 -49.46 13.20 45.64
C THR A 73 -48.12 13.79 45.18
N PRO A 74 -47.51 14.72 45.92
CA PRO A 74 -46.20 15.25 45.56
C PRO A 74 -45.12 14.20 45.81
N VAL A 75 -44.42 13.78 44.75
CA VAL A 75 -43.20 12.97 44.83
C VAL A 75 -42.05 13.91 45.15
N VAL A 76 -41.45 13.75 46.33
CA VAL A 76 -40.20 14.42 46.70
C VAL A 76 -39.07 13.75 45.92
N ALA A 77 -38.49 14.46 44.95
CA ALA A 77 -37.31 13.99 44.23
C ALA A 77 -36.06 14.05 45.13
N PRO A 78 -35.19 13.02 45.14
CA PRO A 78 -33.93 13.11 45.86
C PRO A 78 -33.00 14.09 45.13
N THR A 79 -32.47 15.06 45.89
CA THR A 79 -31.44 15.98 45.42
C THR A 79 -30.13 15.20 45.26
N VAL A 80 -29.81 14.76 44.05
CA VAL A 80 -28.49 14.20 43.75
C VAL A 80 -27.51 15.37 43.66
N SER A 81 -26.64 15.46 44.66
CA SER A 81 -25.55 16.43 44.73
C SER A 81 -24.58 16.17 43.57
N ALA A 82 -24.63 17.01 42.53
CA ALA A 82 -23.65 17.05 41.46
C ALA A 82 -22.32 17.61 41.97
N GLN A 83 -21.59 16.82 42.75
CA GLN A 83 -20.17 17.05 42.95
C GLN A 83 -19.47 16.59 41.67
N GLY A 84 -19.07 17.58 40.87
CA GLY A 84 -18.52 17.40 39.55
C GLY A 84 -17.29 16.50 39.56
N LEU A 85 -17.42 15.31 38.96
CA LEU A 85 -16.30 14.72 38.25
C LEU A 85 -16.00 15.63 37.06
N ARG A 86 -14.94 16.43 37.19
CA ARG A 86 -14.27 17.01 36.03
C ARG A 86 -13.83 15.82 35.16
N PRO A 87 -14.28 15.71 33.90
CA PRO A 87 -13.63 14.80 32.97
C PRO A 87 -12.18 15.27 32.89
N THR A 88 -11.25 14.42 33.34
CA THR A 88 -9.85 14.60 32.99
C THR A 88 -9.79 14.39 31.49
N ILE A 89 -9.87 15.47 30.71
CA ILE A 89 -9.49 15.45 29.31
C ILE A 89 -7.97 15.25 29.37
N SER A 90 -7.54 13.99 29.43
CA SER A 90 -6.19 13.65 29.02
C SER A 90 -6.03 14.27 27.64
N PRO A 91 -4.96 15.04 27.38
CA PRO A 91 -4.68 15.44 26.01
C PRO A 91 -4.65 14.13 25.23
N THR A 92 -5.55 13.99 24.25
CA THR A 92 -5.49 12.92 23.27
C THR A 92 -4.11 13.10 22.66
N VAL A 93 -3.14 12.31 23.12
CA VAL A 93 -1.85 12.20 22.46
C VAL A 93 -2.25 11.73 21.09
N LYS A 94 -2.17 12.64 20.10
CA LYS A 94 -2.36 12.26 18.71
C LYS A 94 -1.47 11.03 18.51
N PRO A 95 -2.03 9.85 18.17
CA PRO A 95 -1.26 8.72 17.74
C PRO A 95 -0.09 9.19 16.90
N ASP A 96 1.06 8.57 17.13
CA ASP A 96 2.34 8.99 16.62
C ASP A 96 2.40 8.77 15.10
N ALA A 97 1.60 9.52 14.34
CA ALA A 97 1.34 9.31 12.93
C ALA A 97 2.58 9.72 12.12
N ARG A 98 2.97 8.86 11.19
CA ARG A 98 4.21 8.93 10.40
C ARG A 98 3.90 8.57 8.96
N PHE A 99 4.69 9.09 8.04
CA PHE A 99 4.82 8.46 6.75
C PHE A 99 5.59 7.15 6.90
N ILE A 100 5.20 6.13 6.14
CA ILE A 100 6.02 4.94 5.91
C ILE A 100 6.68 5.14 4.54
N ARG A 101 7.89 5.69 4.54
CA ARG A 101 8.61 6.09 3.32
C ARG A 101 9.59 5.00 2.89
N LEU A 102 9.65 4.72 1.59
CA LEU A 102 10.67 3.87 1.00
C LEU A 102 12.05 4.54 1.15
N ILE A 103 13.06 3.77 1.55
CA ILE A 103 14.41 4.29 1.80
C ILE A 103 15.12 4.60 0.48
N ASP A 104 14.96 3.73 -0.51
CA ASP A 104 15.45 3.98 -1.86
C ASP A 104 14.43 4.89 -2.58
N PRO A 105 14.84 6.03 -3.17
CA PRO A 105 13.92 6.88 -3.93
C PRO A 105 13.45 6.22 -5.24
N LEU A 106 14.16 5.20 -5.75
CA LEU A 106 13.97 4.63 -7.08
C LEU A 106 14.00 5.73 -8.16
N ASP A 107 12.93 5.85 -8.94
CA ASP A 107 12.71 6.86 -9.98
C ASP A 107 11.91 8.07 -9.51
N GLU A 108 11.55 8.14 -8.23
CA GLU A 108 10.82 9.27 -7.65
C GLU A 108 11.76 10.05 -6.73
N PRO A 109 12.34 11.17 -7.18
CA PRO A 109 13.25 11.97 -6.36
C PRO A 109 12.56 12.52 -5.10
N GLU A 110 11.23 12.59 -5.06
CA GLU A 110 10.45 12.96 -3.87
C GLU A 110 10.10 11.77 -2.97
N TYR A 111 10.66 10.59 -3.26
CA TYR A 111 10.44 9.31 -2.59
C TYR A 111 9.00 8.79 -2.68
N TYR A 112 8.87 7.48 -2.49
CA TYR A 112 7.58 6.82 -2.35
C TYR A 112 7.18 6.66 -0.87
N CYS A 113 5.92 6.93 -0.56
CA CYS A 113 5.27 6.67 0.72
C CYS A 113 4.13 5.66 0.54
N VAL A 114 3.82 4.88 1.57
CA VAL A 114 2.59 4.09 1.61
C VAL A 114 1.40 5.05 1.59
N ASP A 115 0.44 4.79 0.70
CA ASP A 115 -0.62 5.71 0.34
C ASP A 115 -1.95 4.99 0.09
N VAL A 116 -3.05 5.63 0.46
CA VAL A 116 -4.40 5.24 0.04
C VAL A 116 -4.71 5.92 -1.30
N PRO A 117 -5.21 5.18 -2.31
CA PRO A 117 -5.51 5.79 -3.59
C PRO A 117 -6.49 6.97 -3.52
N ARG A 118 -6.11 8.08 -4.18
CA ARG A 118 -6.80 9.39 -4.22
C ARG A 118 -6.75 10.12 -2.86
N ALA A 119 -6.96 11.44 -2.90
CA ALA A 119 -6.88 12.30 -1.71
C ALA A 119 -8.20 13.02 -1.38
N GLY A 120 -8.29 13.52 -0.14
CA GLY A 120 -9.40 14.33 0.37
C GLY A 120 -10.74 13.61 0.25
N ARG A 121 -11.77 14.30 -0.27
CA ARG A 121 -13.12 13.70 -0.46
C ARG A 121 -13.16 12.57 -1.48
N GLY A 122 -12.09 12.35 -2.25
CA GLY A 122 -12.01 11.32 -3.29
C GLY A 122 -11.30 10.04 -2.86
N VAL A 123 -10.81 9.97 -1.62
CA VAL A 123 -10.05 8.83 -1.09
C VAL A 123 -10.82 7.51 -1.29
N ARG A 124 -10.11 6.44 -1.64
CA ARG A 124 -10.68 5.13 -1.94
C ARG A 124 -10.24 4.09 -0.90
N LEU A 125 -10.87 4.13 0.28
CA LEU A 125 -10.53 3.26 1.42
C LEU A 125 -10.66 1.75 1.13
N GLU A 126 -11.54 1.37 0.19
CA GLU A 126 -11.72 -0.03 -0.21
C GLU A 126 -10.75 -0.50 -1.31
N SER A 127 -9.87 0.37 -1.79
CA SER A 127 -8.83 0.01 -2.76
C SER A 127 -7.58 -0.48 -2.06
N ALA A 128 -6.80 -1.32 -2.75
CA ALA A 128 -5.47 -1.68 -2.31
C ALA A 128 -4.60 -0.44 -2.11
N LEU A 129 -3.83 -0.44 -1.02
CA LEU A 129 -2.78 0.54 -0.78
C LEU A 129 -1.77 0.52 -1.93
N GLN A 130 -1.13 1.66 -2.13
CA GLN A 130 -0.13 1.86 -3.15
C GLN A 130 1.08 2.59 -2.57
N ALA A 131 2.17 2.56 -3.31
CA ALA A 131 3.30 3.44 -3.08
C ALA A 131 3.09 4.66 -3.97
N HIS A 132 3.08 5.85 -3.40
CA HIS A 132 2.88 7.10 -4.14
C HIS A 132 3.95 8.12 -3.74
N THR A 133 4.25 9.08 -4.60
CA THR A 133 5.07 10.24 -4.23
C THR A 133 4.59 10.84 -2.91
N CYS A 134 5.49 10.97 -1.94
CA CYS A 134 5.17 11.48 -0.61
C CYS A 134 4.58 12.90 -0.66
N LYS A 135 3.45 13.11 0.03
CA LYS A 135 2.74 14.39 0.05
C LYS A 135 3.29 15.35 1.12
N PRO A 136 3.09 16.66 0.93
CA PRO A 136 3.19 17.62 2.03
C PRO A 136 2.26 17.23 3.18
N ILE A 137 2.75 17.34 4.42
CA ILE A 137 2.08 16.85 5.63
C ILE A 137 0.69 17.46 5.83
N GLU A 138 0.47 18.69 5.34
CA GLU A 138 -0.81 19.40 5.41
C GLU A 138 -1.92 18.71 4.62
N THR A 139 -1.56 17.87 3.65
CA THR A 139 -2.47 17.17 2.73
C THR A 139 -2.33 15.65 2.76
N ALA A 140 -1.51 15.11 3.67
CA ALA A 140 -1.09 13.71 3.68
C ALA A 140 -1.92 12.80 4.60
N ALA A 141 -3.19 13.14 4.90
CA ALA A 141 -4.01 12.34 5.80
C ALA A 141 -4.15 10.86 5.37
N ASP A 142 -4.03 10.61 4.06
CA ASP A 142 -4.03 9.32 3.37
C ASP A 142 -2.65 8.63 3.28
N GLU A 143 -1.60 9.21 3.85
CA GLU A 143 -0.24 8.64 3.91
C GLU A 143 0.33 8.56 5.34
N LEU A 144 -0.47 8.97 6.33
CA LEU A 144 -0.07 9.03 7.73
C LEU A 144 -0.60 7.82 8.52
N PHE A 145 0.32 7.03 9.05
CA PHE A 145 0.05 5.80 9.80
C PHE A 145 0.73 5.82 11.17
N THR A 146 0.09 5.20 12.15
CA THR A 146 0.67 4.90 13.46
C THR A 146 1.04 3.42 13.50
N ILE A 147 2.29 3.15 13.85
CA ILE A 147 2.83 1.79 13.99
C ILE A 147 2.65 1.31 15.44
N ASN A 148 2.37 0.03 15.62
CA ASN A 148 2.06 -0.60 16.91
C ASN A 148 0.85 0.04 17.59
N HIS A 149 -0.18 0.32 16.80
CA HIS A 149 -1.47 0.83 17.26
C HIS A 149 -2.60 0.21 16.43
N PRO A 150 -3.79 -0.06 17.01
CA PRO A 150 -4.12 0.04 18.44
C PRO A 150 -3.38 -0.98 19.31
N ASN A 151 -2.89 -2.07 18.72
CA ASN A 151 -2.06 -3.06 19.40
C ASN A 151 -0.68 -3.20 18.75
N ASP A 152 0.25 -3.83 19.47
CA ASP A 152 1.57 -4.16 18.95
C ASP A 152 1.48 -4.94 17.64
N GLY A 153 2.31 -4.54 16.67
CA GLY A 153 2.35 -5.12 15.33
C GLY A 153 1.29 -4.59 14.37
N GLN A 154 0.30 -3.81 14.79
CA GLN A 154 -0.68 -3.23 13.86
C GLN A 154 -0.16 -1.92 13.24
N ILE A 155 -0.61 -1.66 12.01
CA ILE A 155 -0.42 -0.37 11.32
C ILE A 155 -1.79 0.27 11.19
N TYR A 156 -1.97 1.40 11.86
CA TYR A 156 -3.26 2.09 11.99
C TYR A 156 -3.26 3.43 11.27
N MET A 157 -4.38 3.81 10.67
CA MET A 157 -4.59 5.09 10.01
C MET A 157 -5.62 5.91 10.76
N GLU A 158 -5.14 6.85 11.58
CA GLU A 158 -5.97 7.67 12.48
C GLU A 158 -7.05 8.47 11.74
N ALA A 159 -6.75 8.96 10.54
CA ALA A 159 -7.68 9.77 9.76
C ALA A 159 -8.99 9.05 9.40
N TYR A 160 -8.98 7.71 9.38
CA TYR A 160 -10.12 6.90 8.95
C TYR A 160 -10.53 5.83 9.96
N ASP A 161 -9.82 5.68 11.09
CA ASP A 161 -10.07 4.65 12.11
C ASP A 161 -10.02 3.22 11.53
N LEU A 162 -8.98 2.93 10.74
CA LEU A 162 -8.77 1.65 10.05
C LEU A 162 -7.35 1.14 10.23
N CYS A 163 -7.19 -0.18 10.18
CA CYS A 163 -5.92 -0.87 10.20
C CYS A 163 -5.57 -1.44 8.83
N VAL A 164 -4.27 -1.56 8.55
CA VAL A 164 -3.77 -2.26 7.38
C VAL A 164 -3.99 -3.76 7.55
N GLU A 165 -4.59 -4.39 6.56
CA GLU A 165 -4.83 -5.84 6.49
C GLU A 165 -4.33 -6.39 5.17
N ALA A 166 -3.60 -7.50 5.21
CA ALA A 166 -3.27 -8.26 4.01
C ALA A 166 -4.49 -9.04 3.51
N ASP A 167 -4.82 -8.92 2.22
CA ASP A 167 -5.93 -9.65 1.59
C ASP A 167 -5.68 -11.16 1.46
N GLY A 168 -4.46 -11.59 1.79
CA GLY A 168 -4.02 -12.96 1.89
C GLY A 168 -2.67 -13.06 2.60
N MET A 169 -2.30 -14.28 2.98
CA MET A 169 -1.01 -14.56 3.63
C MET A 169 -0.07 -15.32 2.68
N HIS A 170 0.06 -14.82 1.45
CA HIS A 170 0.91 -15.39 0.39
C HIS A 170 1.58 -14.29 -0.45
N LYS A 171 2.53 -14.69 -1.30
CA LYS A 171 3.21 -13.77 -2.24
C LYS A 171 2.20 -13.14 -3.19
N GLY A 172 2.29 -11.84 -3.41
CA GLY A 172 1.40 -11.05 -4.27
C GLY A 172 0.13 -10.56 -3.57
N SER A 173 -0.08 -10.88 -2.29
CA SER A 173 -1.22 -10.37 -1.53
C SER A 173 -1.16 -8.84 -1.43
N ALA A 174 -2.30 -8.19 -1.69
CA ALA A 174 -2.45 -6.76 -1.55
C ALA A 174 -2.67 -6.37 -0.08
N LEU A 175 -2.53 -5.07 0.19
CA LEU A 175 -2.78 -4.49 1.50
C LEU A 175 -4.01 -3.59 1.40
N LEU A 176 -4.97 -3.76 2.28
CA LEU A 176 -6.24 -3.03 2.32
C LEU A 176 -6.37 -2.31 3.66
N LEU A 177 -7.25 -1.31 3.73
CA LEU A 177 -7.71 -0.78 5.00
C LEU A 177 -8.97 -1.53 5.44
N LYS A 178 -8.99 -2.02 6.68
CA LYS A 178 -10.11 -2.74 7.29
C LYS A 178 -10.29 -2.33 8.75
N ALA A 179 -11.45 -2.67 9.32
CA ALA A 179 -11.67 -2.50 10.74
C ALA A 179 -10.56 -3.22 11.53
N CYS A 180 -10.02 -2.54 12.54
CA CYS A 180 -8.94 -3.10 13.35
C CYS A 180 -9.40 -4.37 14.06
N SER A 181 -8.59 -5.42 13.96
CA SER A 181 -8.83 -6.71 14.59
C SER A 181 -7.51 -7.42 14.89
N GLU A 182 -7.53 -8.42 15.76
CA GLU A 182 -6.34 -9.20 16.13
C GLU A 182 -6.06 -10.36 15.15
N THR A 183 -6.55 -10.26 13.91
CA THR A 183 -6.30 -11.27 12.89
C THR A 183 -4.83 -11.27 12.48
N ARG A 184 -4.29 -12.45 12.16
CA ARG A 184 -2.89 -12.57 11.72
C ARG A 184 -2.57 -11.78 10.45
N SER A 185 -3.57 -11.47 9.62
CA SER A 185 -3.43 -10.63 8.43
C SER A 185 -3.22 -9.14 8.74
N GLN A 186 -3.42 -8.70 9.99
CA GLN A 186 -3.15 -7.33 10.45
C GLN A 186 -1.92 -7.21 11.36
N LEU A 187 -1.21 -8.30 11.62
CA LEU A 187 -0.04 -8.31 12.52
C LEU A 187 1.25 -8.28 11.71
N PHE A 188 2.01 -7.21 11.88
CA PHE A 188 3.27 -6.95 11.20
C PHE A 188 4.45 -6.91 12.18
N ILE A 189 5.62 -7.34 11.71
CA ILE A 189 6.89 -7.30 12.41
C ILE A 189 7.75 -6.21 11.75
N PHE A 190 8.27 -5.30 12.57
CA PHE A 190 9.20 -4.26 12.15
C PHE A 190 10.63 -4.74 12.43
N ALA A 191 11.26 -5.33 11.42
CA ALA A 191 12.58 -5.94 11.52
C ALA A 191 13.63 -5.06 10.84
N GLY A 192 14.24 -4.15 11.61
CA GLY A 192 15.14 -3.13 11.06
C GLY A 192 14.36 -2.20 10.13
N ASN A 193 14.76 -2.14 8.86
CA ASN A 193 14.09 -1.36 7.83
C ASN A 193 13.03 -2.16 7.05
N SER A 194 12.70 -3.38 7.47
CA SER A 194 11.72 -4.23 6.78
C SER A 194 10.43 -4.30 7.59
N ILE A 195 9.29 -4.20 6.90
CA ILE A 195 7.96 -4.45 7.47
C ILE A 195 7.50 -5.80 6.93
N ARG A 196 7.21 -6.75 7.82
CA ARG A 196 6.87 -8.14 7.45
C ARG A 196 5.53 -8.54 8.01
N LEU A 197 4.77 -9.36 7.32
CA LEU A 197 3.61 -10.00 7.92
C LEU A 197 4.07 -11.07 8.93
N SER A 198 3.49 -11.07 10.13
CA SER A 198 3.84 -11.99 11.22
C SER A 198 3.34 -13.41 10.92
N ILE A 199 4.08 -14.15 10.10
CA ILE A 199 3.77 -15.53 9.71
C ILE A 199 4.91 -16.47 10.04
N ASP A 200 4.59 -17.67 10.52
CA ASP A 200 5.56 -18.74 10.74
C ASP A 200 5.84 -19.50 9.43
N ARG A 201 6.56 -18.88 8.49
CA ARG A 201 6.96 -19.53 7.23
C ARG A 201 8.43 -19.27 6.93
N GLN A 202 9.03 -20.16 6.13
CA GLN A 202 10.44 -20.02 5.74
C GLN A 202 10.66 -18.77 4.87
N ASP A 203 9.71 -18.43 4.00
CA ASP A 203 9.82 -17.33 3.05
C ASP A 203 9.00 -16.12 3.53
N ASP A 204 9.33 -15.57 4.72
CA ASP A 204 8.72 -14.36 5.30
C ASP A 204 8.16 -13.40 4.24
N LEU A 205 6.99 -12.81 4.48
CA LEU A 205 6.37 -11.88 3.55
C LEU A 205 6.70 -10.44 3.92
N CYS A 206 7.38 -9.72 3.03
CA CYS A 206 7.80 -8.33 3.17
C CYS A 206 6.84 -7.41 2.42
N LEU A 207 6.49 -6.28 3.02
CA LEU A 207 5.86 -5.17 2.30
C LEU A 207 6.83 -4.66 1.24
N ALA A 208 6.40 -4.69 -0.02
CA ALA A 208 7.24 -4.38 -1.17
C ALA A 208 6.54 -3.43 -2.14
N VAL A 209 7.33 -2.54 -2.73
CA VAL A 209 6.95 -1.77 -3.92
C VAL A 209 7.18 -2.60 -5.16
N ALA A 210 6.26 -2.55 -6.11
CA ALA A 210 6.41 -3.25 -7.38
C ALA A 210 7.69 -2.81 -8.15
N PRO A 211 8.41 -3.75 -8.78
CA PRO A 211 9.56 -3.43 -9.63
C PRO A 211 9.12 -2.71 -10.91
N GLY A 212 10.07 -2.08 -11.61
CA GLY A 212 9.83 -1.39 -12.88
C GLY A 212 9.91 0.13 -12.75
N GLU A 213 9.20 0.85 -13.61
CA GLU A 213 9.03 2.31 -13.60
C GLU A 213 7.71 2.69 -12.90
N GLY A 214 7.68 3.85 -12.26
CA GLY A 214 6.49 4.45 -11.67
C GLY A 214 5.51 4.92 -12.73
N LEU A 215 4.21 4.81 -12.41
CA LEU A 215 3.15 5.30 -13.28
C LEU A 215 2.87 6.77 -12.96
N PRO A 216 2.97 7.69 -13.93
CA PRO A 216 2.63 9.10 -13.70
C PRO A 216 1.14 9.28 -13.39
N THR A 217 0.84 10.11 -12.40
CA THR A 217 -0.53 10.43 -11.97
C THR A 217 -0.82 11.93 -11.98
N GLY A 218 0.10 12.76 -12.45
CA GLY A 218 -0.11 14.20 -12.54
C GLY A 218 1.15 15.02 -12.77
N ALA A 219 1.42 15.94 -11.84
CA ALA A 219 2.50 16.92 -11.87
C ALA A 219 3.90 16.28 -12.08
N PRO A 220 4.94 17.08 -12.39
CA PRO A 220 6.33 16.60 -12.30
C PRO A 220 6.58 16.02 -10.90
N SER A 221 7.24 14.86 -10.80
CA SER A 221 7.33 14.06 -9.55
C SER A 221 5.96 13.77 -8.93
N HIS A 222 5.20 12.91 -9.59
CA HIS A 222 3.91 12.45 -9.10
C HIS A 222 3.66 11.05 -9.66
N LEU A 223 4.43 10.09 -9.15
CA LEU A 223 4.45 8.70 -9.56
C LEU A 223 3.74 7.81 -8.54
N ARG A 224 3.22 6.69 -9.03
CA ARG A 224 2.71 5.61 -8.18
C ARG A 224 3.19 4.25 -8.63
N ARG A 225 3.23 3.32 -7.69
CA ARG A 225 3.53 1.90 -7.89
C ARG A 225 2.61 1.05 -7.01
N ALA A 226 2.38 -0.19 -7.43
CA ALA A 226 1.62 -1.12 -6.60
C ALA A 226 2.41 -1.50 -5.33
N LEU A 227 1.69 -1.76 -4.25
CA LEU A 227 2.21 -2.41 -3.04
C LEU A 227 1.68 -3.83 -2.94
N SER A 228 2.54 -4.76 -2.55
CA SER A 228 2.16 -6.13 -2.26
C SER A 228 3.04 -6.72 -1.15
N LEU A 229 2.62 -7.87 -0.64
CA LEU A 229 3.46 -8.75 0.16
C LEU A 229 4.26 -9.67 -0.75
N GLU A 230 5.58 -9.60 -0.69
CA GLU A 230 6.48 -10.42 -1.49
C GLU A 230 7.39 -11.29 -0.61
N SER A 231 7.96 -12.36 -1.17
CA SER A 231 8.94 -13.16 -0.42
C SER A 231 10.19 -12.33 -0.13
N CYS A 232 10.46 -12.10 1.16
CA CYS A 232 11.63 -11.37 1.66
C CYS A 232 12.96 -11.96 1.18
N ARG A 233 12.98 -13.25 0.78
CA ARG A 233 14.20 -13.93 0.31
C ARG A 233 14.55 -13.64 -1.14
N SER A 234 13.55 -13.33 -1.96
CA SER A 234 13.72 -13.20 -3.41
C SER A 234 13.51 -11.79 -3.95
N ILE A 235 12.83 -10.93 -3.20
CA ILE A 235 12.59 -9.55 -3.60
C ILE A 235 13.84 -8.70 -3.37
N GLU A 236 14.12 -7.78 -4.29
CA GLU A 236 15.25 -6.85 -4.17
C GLU A 236 15.09 -5.96 -2.92
N SER A 237 16.17 -5.76 -2.18
CA SER A 237 16.13 -5.05 -0.90
C SER A 237 15.77 -3.56 -1.05
N THR A 238 16.07 -2.96 -2.20
CA THR A 238 15.70 -1.57 -2.53
C THR A 238 14.18 -1.36 -2.59
N LEU A 239 13.41 -2.43 -2.84
CA LEU A 239 11.95 -2.39 -2.93
C LEU A 239 11.23 -2.63 -1.59
N THR A 240 11.97 -2.97 -0.53
CA THR A 240 11.40 -3.41 0.76
C THR A 240 11.96 -2.69 1.99
N GLY A 241 12.85 -1.72 1.78
CA GLY A 241 13.40 -0.89 2.85
C GLY A 241 12.50 0.29 3.16
N TRP A 242 11.90 0.33 4.34
CA TRP A 242 10.98 1.35 4.82
C TRP A 242 11.53 2.08 6.06
N THR A 243 11.21 3.36 6.17
CA THR A 243 11.55 4.17 7.35
C THR A 243 10.35 5.04 7.76
N PRO A 244 9.91 4.98 9.04
CA PRO A 244 8.91 5.89 9.56
C PRO A 244 9.50 7.31 9.69
N ILE A 245 8.85 8.32 9.12
CA ILE A 245 9.30 9.72 9.23
C ILE A 245 8.18 10.65 9.69
N LEU A 246 8.55 11.65 10.49
CA LEU A 246 7.64 12.65 11.08
C LEU A 246 7.21 13.73 10.09
N THR A 247 8.13 14.13 9.24
CA THR A 247 7.95 15.21 8.28
C THR A 247 8.68 14.83 7.00
N TYR A 248 8.04 15.06 5.86
CA TYR A 248 8.72 15.02 4.58
C TYR A 248 9.55 16.30 4.42
N THR A 249 10.85 16.16 4.16
CA THR A 249 11.72 17.28 3.83
C THR A 249 11.33 17.79 2.45
N ARG A 250 10.84 19.02 2.35
CA ARG A 250 10.57 19.66 1.06
C ARG A 250 11.90 19.80 0.32
N TYR A 251 12.01 19.19 -0.86
CA TYR A 251 13.15 19.40 -1.74
C TYR A 251 12.86 20.56 -2.70
N CYS A 252 13.81 21.46 -2.82
CA CYS A 252 13.83 22.57 -3.76
C CYS A 252 14.75 22.18 -4.93
N TYR A 253 14.35 22.56 -6.14
CA TYR A 253 15.15 22.32 -7.34
C TYR A 253 15.66 23.65 -7.87
N GLU A 254 16.97 23.75 -8.11
CA GLU A 254 17.56 24.85 -8.85
C GLU A 254 17.87 24.37 -10.27
N TYR A 255 17.38 25.12 -11.26
CA TYR A 255 17.60 24.82 -12.67
C TYR A 255 18.78 25.66 -13.18
N ASP A 256 19.93 25.03 -13.41
CA ASP A 256 21.15 25.71 -13.86
C ASP A 256 21.33 25.73 -15.39
N GLY A 257 20.32 25.28 -16.14
CA GLY A 257 20.35 25.21 -17.60
C GLY A 257 21.00 23.95 -18.17
N SER A 258 21.51 23.02 -17.34
CA SER A 258 22.07 21.75 -17.78
C SER A 258 21.68 20.55 -16.92
N ASN A 259 21.34 20.77 -15.65
CA ASN A 259 20.89 19.72 -14.74
C ASN A 259 19.95 20.28 -13.65
N ASN A 260 19.18 19.38 -13.03
CA ASN A 260 18.29 19.74 -11.91
C ASN A 260 19.00 19.39 -10.60
N THR A 261 19.66 20.36 -9.95
CA THR A 261 20.34 20.10 -8.68
C THR A 261 19.34 20.17 -7.53
N LYS A 262 19.28 19.09 -6.74
CA LYS A 262 18.31 18.88 -5.65
C LYS A 262 18.89 19.41 -4.34
N TYR A 263 18.15 20.29 -3.66
CA TYR A 263 18.50 20.83 -2.34
C TYR A 263 17.35 20.66 -1.36
N THR A 264 17.65 20.64 -0.06
CA THR A 264 16.66 20.71 1.02
C THR A 264 16.19 22.16 1.18
N CYS A 265 14.89 22.43 1.04
CA CYS A 265 14.38 23.79 1.22
C CYS A 265 14.65 24.27 2.66
N GLY A 266 15.45 25.32 2.81
CA GLY A 266 15.80 25.92 4.11
C GLY A 266 17.28 25.79 4.50
N GLU A 267 18.05 24.94 3.82
CA GLU A 267 19.51 24.97 3.86
C GLU A 267 19.98 25.60 2.54
N TRP A 268 20.15 26.93 2.55
CA TRP A 268 20.89 27.56 1.46
C TRP A 268 22.35 27.13 1.58
N PRO A 269 22.99 26.62 0.51
CA PRO A 269 24.44 26.50 0.53
C PRO A 269 25.02 27.92 0.67
N GLU A 270 25.84 28.13 1.69
CA GLU A 270 26.66 29.34 1.83
C GLU A 270 27.64 29.48 0.65
#